data_AF-A0A2K0W6N2-F1
#
_entry.id   AF-A0A2K0W6N2-F1
#
_cell.length_a   1.000
_cell.length_b   1.000
_cell.length_c   1.000
_cell.angle_alpha   90.00
_cell.angle_beta   90.00
_cell.angle_gamma   90.00
#
_symmetry.space_group_name_H-M   'P 1'
#
loop_
_entity.id
_entity.type
_entity.pdbx_description
1 polymer ?
#
loop_
_entity_poly.entity_id
_entity_poly.type
_entity_poly.pdbx_seq_one_letter_code
_entity_poly.pdbx_strand_id
1 'polypeptide(L)'
;MSTSSLQESVSSNTSISDEETEYIPCETCAVPPESLEHVFPTLDTKMNQFVRIPDSDYIIIALDFHHICEKEPSVSLDGPPYRHDPVIEAGIAYLDMRDILHGRGKGVKPGDRGSSWFKYMTPLHYIVEEFENQDASNQSPYLFAFGRSRRVQQKDLAYRLYRVFASLKKKNRRNDEVEQGHLRQLILLTFDAESVKTALLQLGLEWLSEPNVQIWDLKKEKQFETRLQQPAVFEHVLERLGIRFEDTRFGKLSSCSGNATVFMIQLILAFFYRDERQKALFEDRRPLRWLRYTWVGHSLDQLNLAPGELPKRRRDSEMNRHDVPQKKNEKAFG
;
A
#
# COMPACT_ATOMS: atom_id res chain seq x y z
N MET A 1 -52.71 -51.78 11.06
CA MET A 1 -51.60 -52.47 11.74
C MET A 1 -50.54 -51.43 12.01
N SER A 2 -50.38 -51.08 13.29
CA SER A 2 -49.46 -50.07 13.81
C SER A 2 -48.78 -50.68 15.02
N THR A 3 -47.45 -50.74 15.04
CA THR A 3 -46.62 -51.05 16.21
C THR A 3 -45.27 -50.34 15.99
N SER A 4 -45.00 -49.26 16.71
CA SER A 4 -44.33 -49.23 18.02
C SER A 4 -42.83 -49.56 17.94
N SER A 5 -41.97 -48.61 18.30
CA SER A 5 -41.21 -48.68 19.58
C SER A 5 -40.26 -47.48 19.73
N LEU A 6 -40.42 -46.81 20.87
CA LEU A 6 -39.48 -45.86 21.46
C LEU A 6 -38.26 -46.61 21.98
N GLN A 7 -37.07 -46.01 21.83
CA GLN A 7 -35.87 -46.37 22.60
C GLN A 7 -35.38 -45.13 23.35
N GLU A 8 -35.52 -45.18 24.68
CA GLU A 8 -34.56 -44.60 25.65
C GLU A 8 -33.25 -45.42 25.52
N SER A 9 -32.03 -44.99 25.79
CA SER A 9 -31.42 -44.16 26.85
C SER A 9 -29.91 -44.18 26.58
N VAL A 10 -29.13 -43.24 27.12
CA VAL A 10 -27.95 -43.48 27.99
C VAL A 10 -27.29 -42.11 28.22
N SER A 11 -27.48 -41.58 29.43
CA SER A 11 -26.64 -40.53 29.99
C SER A 11 -25.36 -41.16 30.53
N SER A 12 -24.21 -40.54 30.26
CA SER A 12 -23.00 -40.70 31.08
C SER A 12 -22.57 -39.31 31.51
N ASN A 13 -22.84 -38.99 32.77
CA ASN A 13 -22.22 -37.88 33.46
C ASN A 13 -20.73 -38.21 33.69
N THR A 14 -19.85 -37.28 33.34
CA THR A 14 -18.53 -37.20 33.97
C THR A 14 -18.30 -35.75 34.38
N SER A 15 -18.43 -35.52 35.68
CA SER A 15 -18.12 -34.29 36.39
C SER A 15 -16.61 -34.07 36.43
N ILE A 16 -16.11 -32.92 35.98
CA ILE A 16 -14.77 -32.44 36.29
C ILE A 16 -14.82 -30.92 36.55
N SER A 17 -14.56 -30.62 37.83
CA SER A 17 -14.05 -29.39 38.46
C SER A 17 -14.47 -28.02 37.94
N ASP A 18 -15.18 -27.30 38.82
CA ASP A 18 -15.28 -25.84 38.86
C ASP A 18 -13.88 -25.22 39.05
N GLU A 19 -13.27 -24.77 37.97
CA GLU A 19 -12.27 -23.69 38.02
C GLU A 19 -13.00 -22.39 37.66
N GLU A 20 -13.26 -21.57 38.69
CA GLU A 20 -13.64 -20.16 38.53
C GLU A 20 -12.50 -19.45 37.80
N THR A 21 -12.58 -19.44 36.47
CA THR A 21 -11.74 -18.58 35.63
C THR A 21 -12.32 -17.18 35.76
N GLU A 22 -11.64 -16.32 36.53
CA GLU A 22 -11.84 -14.89 36.49
C GLU A 22 -11.82 -14.44 35.03
N TYR A 23 -12.99 -14.08 34.51
CA TYR A 23 -13.14 -13.50 33.19
C TYR A 23 -12.53 -12.10 33.22
N ILE A 24 -11.24 -12.01 32.93
CA ILE A 24 -10.61 -10.77 32.50
C ILE A 24 -11.16 -10.53 31.08
N PRO A 25 -11.98 -9.49 30.85
CA PRO A 25 -12.46 -9.20 29.52
C PRO A 25 -11.22 -8.89 28.68
N CYS A 26 -10.93 -9.75 27.72
CA CYS A 26 -9.93 -9.46 26.70
C CYS A 26 -10.39 -8.16 26.04
N GLU A 27 -9.58 -7.10 26.18
CA GLU A 27 -9.83 -5.84 25.51
C GLU A 27 -10.11 -6.14 24.04
N THR A 28 -11.27 -5.64 23.60
CA THR A 28 -11.85 -5.86 22.28
C THR A 28 -10.80 -5.96 21.19
N CYS A 29 -10.65 -7.16 20.62
CA CYS A 29 -9.96 -7.37 19.35
C CYS A 29 -10.44 -6.30 18.38
N ALA A 30 -9.53 -5.43 17.94
CA ALA A 30 -9.84 -4.32 17.05
C ALA A 30 -10.66 -4.84 15.85
N VAL A 31 -11.94 -4.47 15.83
CA VAL A 31 -12.83 -4.72 14.70
C VAL A 31 -12.17 -4.02 13.50
N PRO A 32 -11.87 -4.72 12.39
CA PRO A 32 -11.36 -4.06 11.20
C PRO A 32 -12.37 -2.97 10.80
N PRO A 33 -11.95 -1.76 10.42
CA PRO A 33 -12.89 -0.70 10.11
C PRO A 33 -13.87 -1.20 9.03
N GLU A 34 -15.17 -1.18 9.36
CA GLU A 34 -16.25 -1.78 8.56
C GLU A 34 -16.39 -1.17 7.15
N SER A 35 -15.63 -0.13 6.82
CA SER A 35 -15.55 0.47 5.49
C SER A 35 -14.41 1.49 5.44
N LEU A 36 -13.76 1.65 4.27
CA LEU A 36 -12.85 2.77 3.98
C LEU A 36 -13.49 4.15 4.20
N GLU A 37 -14.83 4.22 4.32
CA GLU A 37 -15.62 5.45 4.48
C GLU A 37 -15.38 6.22 5.78
N HIS A 38 -14.70 5.65 6.78
CA HIS A 38 -14.42 6.34 8.06
C HIS A 38 -12.94 6.59 8.32
N VAL A 39 -12.11 6.20 7.36
CA VAL A 39 -10.67 6.30 7.47
C VAL A 39 -10.24 7.75 7.37
N PHE A 40 -10.68 8.44 6.33
CA PHE A 40 -10.17 9.76 6.01
C PHE A 40 -11.05 10.89 6.57
N PRO A 41 -10.46 12.07 6.85
CA PRO A 41 -11.21 13.25 7.27
C PRO A 41 -12.27 13.65 6.23
N THR A 42 -13.50 13.88 6.69
CA THR A 42 -14.61 14.34 5.84
C THR A 42 -14.60 15.86 5.75
N LEU A 43 -14.55 16.39 4.53
CA LEU A 43 -14.59 17.83 4.27
C LEU A 43 -16.02 18.27 3.95
N ASP A 44 -16.52 19.27 4.66
CA ASP A 44 -17.69 20.02 4.23
C ASP A 44 -17.26 21.01 3.15
N THR A 45 -17.67 20.73 1.92
CA THR A 45 -17.31 21.56 0.77
C THR A 45 -18.01 22.93 0.78
N LYS A 46 -19.14 23.08 1.49
CA LYS A 46 -19.88 24.34 1.63
C LYS A 46 -19.27 25.23 2.71
N MET A 47 -19.01 24.65 3.89
CA MET A 47 -18.43 25.37 5.04
C MET A 47 -16.90 25.50 4.95
N ASN A 48 -16.27 24.73 4.06
CA ASN A 48 -14.83 24.68 3.87
C ASN A 48 -14.05 24.29 5.13
N GLN A 49 -14.57 23.31 5.88
CA GLN A 49 -13.99 22.82 7.13
C GLN A 49 -14.09 21.30 7.21
N PHE A 50 -13.18 20.65 7.95
CA PHE A 50 -13.32 19.23 8.26
C PHE A 50 -14.45 19.08 9.29
N VAL A 51 -15.51 18.39 8.90
CA VAL A 51 -16.69 18.12 9.75
C VAL A 51 -16.52 16.83 10.54
N ARG A 52 -15.65 15.93 10.07
CA ARG A 52 -15.26 14.74 10.81
C ARG A 52 -13.75 14.52 10.65
N ILE A 53 -13.07 14.40 11.78
CA ILE A 53 -11.67 14.01 11.87
C ILE A 53 -11.66 12.63 12.55
N PRO A 54 -10.86 11.65 12.09
CA PRO A 54 -10.73 10.36 12.76
C PRO A 54 -10.27 10.53 14.21
N ASP A 55 -10.77 9.69 15.12
CA ASP A 55 -10.47 9.78 16.55
C ASP A 55 -9.01 9.43 16.88
N SER A 56 -8.31 8.76 15.96
CA SER A 56 -6.90 8.43 16.07
C SER A 56 -6.11 8.90 14.86
N ASP A 57 -4.93 9.47 15.11
CA ASP A 57 -3.97 9.84 14.07
C ASP A 57 -3.12 8.64 13.67
N TYR A 58 -3.32 8.13 12.45
CA TYR A 58 -2.61 6.97 11.91
C TYR A 58 -1.60 7.35 10.82
N ILE A 59 -0.76 6.38 10.45
CA ILE A 59 0.14 6.46 9.29
C ILE A 59 -0.26 5.36 8.31
N ILE A 60 -0.59 5.76 7.07
CA ILE A 60 -0.76 4.81 5.97
C ILE A 60 0.62 4.46 5.43
N ILE A 61 0.90 3.18 5.29
CA ILE A 61 2.15 2.64 4.73
C ILE A 61 1.77 1.68 3.61
N ALA A 62 1.88 2.11 2.37
CA ALA A 62 1.74 1.22 1.23
C ALA A 62 2.98 0.34 1.04
N LEU A 63 2.77 -0.95 0.82
CA LEU A 63 3.82 -1.95 0.62
C LEU A 63 3.58 -2.74 -0.67
N ASP A 64 4.66 -2.96 -1.41
CA ASP A 64 4.69 -3.84 -2.58
C ASP A 64 6.07 -4.48 -2.70
N PHE A 65 6.11 -5.74 -3.13
CA PHE A 65 7.34 -6.51 -3.28
C PHE A 65 7.32 -7.26 -4.61
N HIS A 66 8.47 -7.26 -5.29
CA HIS A 66 8.69 -8.09 -6.46
C HIS A 66 9.61 -9.25 -6.08
N HIS A 67 9.28 -10.44 -6.56
CA HIS A 67 10.08 -11.66 -6.37
C HIS A 67 10.54 -12.23 -7.71
N ILE A 68 11.70 -12.90 -7.73
CA ILE A 68 12.06 -13.71 -8.90
C ILE A 68 11.08 -14.87 -9.04
N CYS A 69 10.35 -14.90 -10.15
CA CYS A 69 9.60 -16.08 -10.56
C CYS A 69 10.49 -16.99 -11.42
N GLU A 70 11.32 -17.83 -10.79
CA GLU A 70 11.98 -18.90 -11.56
C GLU A 70 10.92 -19.88 -12.07
N LYS A 71 11.04 -20.26 -13.36
CA LYS A 71 10.08 -21.18 -14.02
C LYS A 71 10.21 -22.63 -13.58
N GLU A 72 11.27 -23.00 -12.85
CA GLU A 72 11.47 -24.36 -12.37
C GLU A 72 11.85 -24.38 -10.88
N PRO A 73 11.26 -25.27 -10.07
CA PRO A 73 11.65 -25.42 -8.68
C PRO A 73 13.08 -25.99 -8.61
N SER A 74 13.96 -25.31 -7.88
CA SER A 74 15.24 -25.91 -7.46
C SER A 74 14.93 -27.12 -6.56
N VAL A 75 15.11 -28.32 -7.09
CA VAL A 75 14.94 -29.57 -6.34
C VAL A 75 16.07 -29.65 -5.30
N SER A 76 15.79 -29.35 -4.04
CA SER A 76 16.68 -29.78 -2.96
C SER A 76 16.56 -31.29 -2.82
N LEU A 77 17.68 -32.01 -2.93
CA LEU A 77 17.70 -33.48 -2.95
C LEU A 77 17.23 -34.16 -1.65
N ASP A 78 17.08 -33.44 -0.53
CA ASP A 78 16.78 -34.05 0.79
C ASP A 78 15.77 -33.26 1.67
N GLY A 79 14.84 -32.50 1.07
CA GLY A 79 13.82 -31.77 1.83
C GLY A 79 12.55 -31.52 1.03
N PRO A 80 11.40 -31.23 1.70
CA PRO A 80 10.20 -30.80 0.97
C PRO A 80 10.57 -29.58 0.12
N PRO A 81 10.13 -29.52 -1.15
CA PRO A 81 10.51 -28.45 -2.06
C PRO A 81 9.98 -27.11 -1.54
N TYR A 82 10.82 -26.36 -0.84
CA TYR A 82 10.55 -24.99 -0.45
C TYR A 82 11.04 -24.08 -1.55
N ARG A 83 10.09 -23.50 -2.29
CA ARG A 83 10.37 -22.45 -3.26
C ARG A 83 10.73 -21.18 -2.49
N HIS A 84 12.01 -20.84 -2.44
CA HIS A 84 12.47 -19.58 -1.87
C HIS A 84 12.63 -18.55 -2.98
N ASP A 85 11.53 -18.01 -3.51
CA ASP A 85 11.58 -16.92 -4.49
C ASP A 85 12.10 -15.64 -3.78
N PRO A 86 13.35 -15.22 -4.00
CA PRO A 86 13.91 -14.10 -3.26
C PRO A 86 13.21 -12.79 -3.66
N VAL A 87 13.02 -11.91 -2.66
CA VAL A 87 12.60 -10.52 -2.89
C VAL A 87 13.71 -9.79 -3.64
N ILE A 88 13.38 -9.19 -4.79
CA ILE A 88 14.32 -8.43 -5.63
C ILE A 88 14.07 -6.93 -5.61
N GLU A 89 12.84 -6.54 -5.29
CA GLU A 89 12.38 -5.16 -5.28
C GLU A 89 11.47 -4.96 -4.07
N ALA A 90 11.61 -3.85 -3.37
CA ALA A 90 10.71 -3.46 -2.30
C ALA A 90 10.30 -1.99 -2.45
N GLY A 91 9.00 -1.78 -2.61
CA GLY A 91 8.36 -0.48 -2.60
C GLY A 91 7.76 -0.18 -1.25
N ILE A 92 7.95 1.05 -0.77
CA ILE A 92 7.26 1.58 0.41
C ILE A 92 6.87 3.01 0.11
N ALA A 93 5.61 3.37 0.32
CA ALA A 93 5.21 4.77 0.39
C ALA A 93 4.44 4.99 1.68
N TYR A 94 4.61 6.14 2.33
CA TYR A 94 3.81 6.44 3.51
C TYR A 94 3.22 7.85 3.49
N LEU A 95 2.09 8.00 4.16
CA LEU A 95 1.37 9.25 4.38
C LEU A 95 0.99 9.33 5.87
N ASP A 96 1.56 10.31 6.57
CA ASP A 96 1.27 10.55 7.99
C ASP A 96 0.07 11.51 8.11
N MET A 97 -1.07 10.98 8.57
CA MET A 97 -2.29 11.79 8.65
C MET A 97 -2.20 12.90 9.69
N ARG A 98 -1.35 12.75 10.71
CA ARG A 98 -1.06 13.84 11.65
C ARG A 98 -0.34 14.99 10.96
N ASP A 99 0.61 14.71 10.07
CA ASP A 99 1.30 15.74 9.30
C ASP A 99 0.33 16.44 8.31
N ILE A 100 -0.63 15.68 7.74
CA ILE A 100 -1.69 16.24 6.90
C ILE A 100 -2.63 17.15 7.70
N LEU A 101 -3.11 16.70 8.86
CA LEU A 101 -4.14 17.39 9.62
C LEU A 101 -3.58 18.56 10.46
N HIS A 102 -2.39 18.37 11.02
CA HIS A 102 -1.83 19.25 12.04
C HIS A 102 -0.46 19.82 11.69
N GLY A 103 0.27 19.17 10.80
CA GLY A 103 1.62 19.56 10.38
C GLY A 103 1.64 20.34 9.06
N ARG A 104 2.49 19.90 8.12
CA ARG A 104 2.74 20.57 6.83
C ARG A 104 1.50 20.65 5.93
N GLY A 105 0.51 19.79 6.14
CA GLY A 105 -0.76 19.78 5.40
C GLY A 105 -1.85 20.64 6.03
N LYS A 106 -1.63 21.24 7.19
CA LYS A 106 -2.67 21.98 7.92
C LYS A 106 -3.30 23.06 7.03
N GLY A 107 -4.63 23.02 6.91
CA GLY A 107 -5.41 23.95 6.09
C GLY A 107 -5.37 23.68 4.58
N VAL A 108 -4.62 22.67 4.13
CA VAL A 108 -4.60 22.24 2.72
C VAL A 108 -5.75 21.28 2.49
N LYS A 109 -6.68 21.69 1.61
CA LYS A 109 -7.78 20.83 1.18
C LYS A 109 -7.25 19.65 0.35
N PRO A 110 -7.95 18.50 0.33
CA PRO A 110 -7.57 17.36 -0.51
C PRO A 110 -7.47 17.69 -2.01
N GLY A 111 -8.30 18.61 -2.52
CA GLY A 111 -8.41 18.91 -3.96
C GLY A 111 -9.15 17.81 -4.73
N ASP A 112 -9.16 17.88 -6.07
CA ASP A 112 -9.77 16.83 -6.92
C ASP A 112 -9.13 15.48 -6.59
N ARG A 113 -9.92 14.54 -6.06
CA ARG A 113 -9.50 13.17 -5.75
C ARG A 113 -8.24 13.08 -4.87
N GLY A 114 -8.09 14.02 -3.94
CA GLY A 114 -6.97 14.03 -2.98
C GLY A 114 -5.62 14.47 -3.56
N SER A 115 -5.59 14.96 -4.81
CA SER A 115 -4.37 15.32 -5.53
C SER A 115 -3.48 16.36 -4.83
N SER A 116 -4.05 17.24 -4.00
CA SER A 116 -3.26 18.24 -3.26
C SER A 116 -2.43 17.63 -2.14
N TRP A 117 -2.79 16.42 -1.70
CA TRP A 117 -2.08 15.71 -0.64
C TRP A 117 -0.97 14.79 -1.16
N PHE A 118 -0.90 14.55 -2.46
CA PHE A 118 0.09 13.62 -3.04
C PHE A 118 1.53 14.01 -2.71
N LYS A 119 1.83 15.31 -2.69
CA LYS A 119 3.16 15.86 -2.35
C LYS A 119 3.63 15.57 -0.91
N TYR A 120 2.74 15.14 -0.02
CA TYR A 120 3.10 14.80 1.37
C TYR A 120 3.47 13.32 1.52
N MET A 121 3.26 12.50 0.49
CA MET A 121 3.72 11.12 0.48
C MET A 121 5.24 11.08 0.50
N THR A 122 5.80 10.14 1.25
CA THR A 122 7.23 9.84 1.19
C THR A 122 7.43 8.46 0.56
N PRO A 123 7.94 8.40 -0.68
CA PRO A 123 8.20 7.15 -1.36
C PRO A 123 9.65 6.68 -1.09
N LEU A 124 9.81 5.38 -0.95
CA LEU A 124 11.07 4.67 -0.83
C LEU A 124 11.03 3.47 -1.76
N HIS A 125 12.15 3.20 -2.39
CA HIS A 125 12.27 2.12 -3.33
C HIS A 125 13.64 1.47 -3.16
N TYR A 126 13.64 0.16 -2.97
CA TYR A 126 14.85 -0.66 -2.80
C TYR A 126 14.98 -1.66 -3.92
N ILE A 127 16.17 -1.75 -4.49
CA ILE A 127 16.56 -2.75 -5.49
C ILE A 127 17.64 -3.62 -4.86
N VAL A 128 17.47 -4.94 -4.94
CA VAL A 128 18.44 -5.91 -4.44
C VAL A 128 19.52 -6.13 -5.51
N GLU A 129 20.75 -5.72 -5.20
CA GLU A 129 21.87 -5.63 -6.16
C GLU A 129 22.19 -6.97 -6.83
N GLU A 130 22.07 -8.07 -6.08
CA GLU A 130 22.42 -9.42 -6.52
C GLU A 130 21.53 -9.92 -7.66
N PHE A 131 20.33 -9.35 -7.82
CA PHE A 131 19.31 -9.80 -8.76
C PHE A 131 19.02 -8.82 -9.91
N GLU A 132 19.77 -7.71 -10.00
CA GLU A 132 19.56 -6.62 -10.96
C GLU A 132 19.51 -7.06 -12.44
N ASN A 133 20.12 -8.21 -12.77
CA ASN A 133 20.21 -8.76 -14.13
C ASN A 133 19.41 -10.05 -14.35
N GLN A 134 18.70 -10.54 -13.34
CA GLN A 134 18.01 -11.84 -13.40
C GLN A 134 16.53 -11.74 -13.80
N ASP A 135 15.95 -10.54 -13.76
CA ASP A 135 14.62 -10.30 -14.30
C ASP A 135 14.70 -10.06 -15.82
N ALA A 136 14.11 -10.97 -16.60
CA ALA A 136 14.02 -10.87 -18.06
C ALA A 136 13.13 -9.70 -18.52
N SER A 137 12.39 -9.06 -17.60
CA SER A 137 11.69 -7.82 -17.87
C SER A 137 12.70 -6.64 -17.82
N ASN A 138 13.25 -6.30 -18.98
CA ASN A 138 14.37 -5.35 -19.18
C ASN A 138 14.20 -3.92 -18.59
N GLN A 139 13.18 -3.60 -17.78
CA GLN A 139 12.91 -2.26 -17.28
C GLN A 139 12.44 -2.18 -15.83
N SER A 140 11.91 -3.24 -15.20
CA SER A 140 10.96 -3.09 -14.09
C SER A 140 11.44 -2.30 -12.86
N PRO A 141 12.58 -2.59 -12.21
CA PRO A 141 12.95 -1.85 -11.01
C PRO A 141 13.51 -0.45 -11.31
N TYR A 142 13.91 -0.19 -12.56
CA TYR A 142 14.58 1.05 -12.95
C TYR A 142 13.59 2.20 -13.23
N LEU A 143 12.30 1.90 -13.36
CA LEU A 143 11.29 2.90 -13.69
C LEU A 143 10.74 3.68 -12.49
N PHE A 144 11.50 3.81 -11.40
CA PHE A 144 11.01 4.55 -10.23
C PHE A 144 10.89 6.06 -10.53
N ALA A 145 9.66 6.57 -10.53
CA ALA A 145 9.33 7.93 -10.96
C ALA A 145 9.37 8.96 -9.83
N PHE A 146 9.25 8.50 -8.59
CA PHE A 146 9.02 9.35 -7.41
C PHE A 146 10.27 9.59 -6.57
N GLY A 147 11.47 9.29 -7.08
CA GLY A 147 12.71 9.57 -6.38
C GLY A 147 13.88 8.77 -6.95
N ARG A 148 14.85 8.47 -6.08
CA ARG A 148 16.01 7.63 -6.41
C ARG A 148 15.88 6.29 -5.71
N SER A 149 16.04 5.21 -6.47
CA SER A 149 16.12 3.84 -5.97
C SER A 149 17.37 3.66 -5.11
N ARG A 150 17.21 2.95 -3.99
CA ARG A 150 18.29 2.58 -3.08
C ARG A 150 18.72 1.16 -3.40
N ARG A 151 19.96 1.01 -3.82
CA ARG A 151 20.56 -0.30 -4.01
C ARG A 151 21.01 -0.87 -2.66
N VAL A 152 20.69 -2.13 -2.40
CA VAL A 152 20.98 -2.82 -1.15
C VAL A 152 21.38 -4.25 -1.43
N GLN A 153 22.25 -4.80 -0.60
CA GLN A 153 22.52 -6.24 -0.59
C GLN A 153 21.30 -6.98 -0.02
N GLN A 154 21.02 -8.17 -0.52
CA GLN A 154 19.88 -9.00 -0.10
C GLN A 154 19.87 -9.19 1.42
N LYS A 155 21.04 -9.46 2.01
CA LYS A 155 21.20 -9.66 3.46
C LYS A 155 20.83 -8.43 4.30
N ASP A 156 20.90 -7.24 3.71
CA ASP A 156 20.65 -5.97 4.41
C ASP A 156 19.20 -5.49 4.25
N LEU A 157 18.44 -6.03 3.29
CA LEU A 157 17.09 -5.57 2.96
C LEU A 157 16.17 -5.64 4.19
N ALA A 158 16.12 -6.78 4.87
CA ALA A 158 15.30 -6.96 6.08
C ALA A 158 15.62 -5.91 7.15
N TYR A 159 16.90 -5.68 7.44
CA TYR A 159 17.33 -4.68 8.42
C TYR A 159 16.96 -3.25 8.00
N ARG A 160 17.07 -2.91 6.70
CA ARG A 160 16.67 -1.60 6.17
C ARG A 160 15.18 -1.37 6.36
N LEU A 161 14.36 -2.35 6.02
CA LEU A 161 12.92 -2.28 6.18
C LEU A 161 12.53 -2.18 7.65
N TYR A 162 13.13 -3.01 8.52
CA TYR A 162 12.94 -2.93 9.97
C TYR A 162 13.17 -1.52 10.50
N ARG A 163 14.27 -0.86 10.09
CA ARG A 163 14.56 0.52 10.51
C ARG A 163 13.52 1.53 10.04
N VAL A 164 13.00 1.38 8.82
CA VAL A 164 11.92 2.23 8.30
C VAL A 164 10.69 2.07 9.18
N PHE A 165 10.24 0.84 9.41
CA PHE A 165 9.07 0.54 10.21
C PHE A 165 9.22 1.00 11.67
N ALA A 166 10.36 0.71 12.31
CA ALA A 166 10.67 1.17 13.67
C ALA A 166 10.64 2.70 13.80
N SER A 167 11.11 3.41 12.77
CA SER A 167 11.02 4.87 12.72
C SER A 167 9.58 5.36 12.56
N LEU A 168 8.76 4.69 11.74
CA LEU A 168 7.38 5.09 11.49
C LEU A 168 6.50 4.90 12.72
N LYS A 169 6.66 3.79 13.46
CA LYS A 169 5.95 3.54 14.74
C LYS A 169 6.10 4.68 15.75
N LYS A 170 7.23 5.40 15.71
CA LYS A 170 7.58 6.47 16.65
C LYS A 170 7.48 7.88 16.03
N LYS A 171 7.07 8.00 14.77
CA LYS A 171 7.10 9.26 14.03
C LYS A 171 6.05 10.25 14.56
N ASN A 172 6.46 11.51 14.72
CA ASN A 172 5.59 12.64 15.08
C ASN A 172 4.71 12.36 16.31
N ARG A 173 5.20 11.57 17.28
CA ARG A 173 4.49 11.33 18.54
C ARG A 173 4.40 12.62 19.36
N ARG A 174 3.26 12.81 20.02
CA ARG A 174 3.06 13.89 20.99
C ARG A 174 3.78 13.56 22.30
N ASN A 175 3.99 14.56 23.15
CA ASN A 175 4.72 14.38 24.40
C ASN A 175 4.03 13.37 25.33
N ASP A 176 2.70 13.42 25.45
CA ASP A 176 1.89 12.46 26.22
C ASP A 176 2.08 11.02 25.72
N GLU A 177 2.09 10.82 24.40
CA GLU A 177 2.32 9.50 23.80
C GLU A 177 3.74 8.98 24.03
N VAL A 178 4.74 9.88 24.06
CA VAL A 178 6.13 9.52 24.38
C VAL A 178 6.26 9.11 25.84
N GLU A 179 5.65 9.85 26.76
CA GLU A 179 5.65 9.57 28.20
C GLU A 179 4.93 8.26 28.52
N GLN A 180 3.80 7.99 27.87
CA GLN A 180 3.00 6.77 28.04
C GLN A 180 3.53 5.58 27.23
N GLY A 181 4.58 5.76 26.44
CA GLY A 181 5.12 4.70 25.57
C GLY A 181 4.19 4.31 24.41
N HIS A 182 3.11 5.03 24.17
CA HIS A 182 2.17 4.77 23.09
C HIS A 182 2.84 4.91 21.71
N LEU A 183 2.56 3.95 20.83
CA LEU A 183 3.02 3.93 19.45
C LEU A 183 1.93 4.46 18.51
N ARG A 184 2.34 4.94 17.33
CA ARG A 184 1.39 5.39 16.31
C ARG A 184 0.63 4.20 15.72
N GLN A 185 -0.66 4.37 15.46
CA GLN A 185 -1.44 3.42 14.67
C GLN A 185 -0.89 3.38 13.23
N LEU A 186 -0.61 2.19 12.73
CA LEU A 186 -0.11 1.96 11.38
C LEU A 186 -1.13 1.17 10.55
N ILE A 187 -1.33 1.60 9.32
CA ILE A 187 -2.20 0.93 8.35
C ILE A 187 -1.34 0.51 7.17
N LEU A 188 -1.03 -0.77 7.09
CA LEU A 188 -0.32 -1.38 5.97
C LEU A 188 -1.29 -1.54 4.80
N LEU A 189 -1.12 -0.71 3.79
CA LEU A 189 -1.93 -0.72 2.58
C LEU A 189 -1.23 -1.60 1.53
N THR A 190 -1.97 -2.51 0.91
CA THR A 190 -1.45 -3.32 -0.20
C THR A 190 -2.57 -3.63 -1.17
N PHE A 191 -2.20 -3.93 -2.42
CA PHE A 191 -3.13 -4.44 -3.41
C PHE A 191 -3.27 -5.97 -3.34
N ASP A 192 -2.29 -6.70 -2.79
CA ASP A 192 -2.41 -8.15 -2.57
C ASP A 192 -1.75 -8.50 -1.24
N ALA A 193 -2.58 -8.72 -0.21
CA ALA A 193 -2.07 -8.95 1.14
C ALA A 193 -1.32 -10.28 1.30
N GLU A 194 -1.66 -11.32 0.55
CA GLU A 194 -0.98 -12.61 0.68
C GLU A 194 0.45 -12.55 0.14
N SER A 195 0.66 -11.84 -0.97
CA SER A 195 2.00 -11.56 -1.50
C SER A 195 2.86 -10.82 -0.47
N VAL A 196 2.33 -9.73 0.11
CA VAL A 196 3.03 -8.92 1.12
C VAL A 196 3.33 -9.71 2.39
N LYS A 197 2.37 -10.49 2.91
CA LYS A 197 2.57 -11.36 4.08
C LYS A 197 3.69 -12.36 3.85
N THR A 198 3.72 -12.98 2.66
CA THR A 198 4.75 -13.94 2.27
C THR A 198 6.13 -13.27 2.25
N ALA A 199 6.25 -12.09 1.63
CA ALA A 199 7.49 -11.34 1.59
C ALA A 199 7.98 -10.94 3.00
N LEU A 200 7.10 -10.45 3.86
CA LEU A 200 7.44 -10.09 5.24
C LEU A 200 7.92 -11.31 6.03
N LEU A 201 7.25 -12.45 5.89
CA LEU A 201 7.65 -13.71 6.53
C LEU A 201 9.03 -14.17 6.06
N GLN A 202 9.28 -14.16 4.75
CA GLN A 202 10.59 -14.53 4.17
C GLN A 202 11.71 -13.62 4.67
N LEU A 203 11.42 -12.35 4.92
CA LEU A 203 12.37 -11.38 5.45
C LEU A 203 12.49 -11.43 6.99
N GLY A 204 11.75 -12.31 7.66
CA GLY A 204 11.72 -12.40 9.13
C GLY A 204 11.15 -11.15 9.81
N LEU A 205 10.23 -10.45 9.14
CA LEU A 205 9.64 -9.20 9.59
C LEU A 205 8.23 -9.43 10.16
N GLU A 206 8.11 -9.48 11.48
CA GLU A 206 6.85 -9.73 12.18
C GLU A 206 5.98 -8.48 12.35
N TRP A 207 5.90 -7.60 11.35
CA TRP A 207 5.19 -6.32 11.51
C TRP A 207 3.70 -6.48 11.82
N LEU A 208 3.10 -7.57 11.35
CA LEU A 208 1.67 -7.86 11.55
C LEU A 208 1.35 -8.44 12.92
N SER A 209 2.34 -8.82 13.74
CA SER A 209 2.11 -9.26 15.12
C SER A 209 2.00 -8.08 16.10
N GLU A 210 2.33 -6.86 15.66
CA GLU A 210 2.29 -5.66 16.50
C GLU A 210 0.84 -5.15 16.66
N PRO A 211 0.37 -4.87 17.88
CA PRO A 211 -1.04 -4.57 18.16
C PRO A 211 -1.52 -3.26 17.54
N ASN A 212 -0.62 -2.32 17.26
CA ASN A 212 -0.91 -1.03 16.64
C ASN A 212 -0.86 -1.07 15.10
N VAL A 213 -0.88 -2.27 14.49
CA VAL A 213 -0.78 -2.47 13.04
C VAL A 213 -2.02 -3.14 12.49
N GLN A 214 -2.55 -2.58 11.41
CA GLN A 214 -3.62 -3.19 10.61
C GLN A 214 -3.13 -3.36 9.17
N ILE A 215 -3.67 -4.33 8.45
CA ILE A 215 -3.41 -4.52 7.02
C ILE A 215 -4.71 -4.38 6.23
N TRP A 216 -4.68 -3.60 5.15
CA TRP A 216 -5.78 -3.43 4.22
C TRP A 216 -5.40 -3.96 2.84
N ASP A 217 -6.29 -4.80 2.33
CA ASP A 217 -6.12 -5.51 1.07
C ASP A 217 -7.08 -4.94 0.02
N LEU A 218 -6.58 -4.04 -0.83
CA LEU A 218 -7.39 -3.35 -1.82
C LEU A 218 -8.01 -4.29 -2.86
N LYS A 219 -7.46 -5.48 -3.08
CA LYS A 219 -8.04 -6.45 -4.03
C LYS A 219 -9.30 -7.11 -3.49
N LYS A 220 -9.54 -7.07 -2.18
CA LYS A 220 -10.75 -7.59 -1.52
C LYS A 220 -11.87 -6.56 -1.37
N GLU A 221 -11.61 -5.29 -1.67
CA GLU A 221 -12.61 -4.23 -1.60
C GLU A 221 -13.59 -4.36 -2.78
N LYS A 222 -14.87 -4.61 -2.46
CA LYS A 222 -15.93 -4.86 -3.47
C LYS A 222 -16.08 -3.73 -4.47
N GLN A 223 -15.84 -2.49 -4.04
CA GLN A 223 -15.94 -1.32 -4.89
C GLN A 223 -14.88 -1.29 -6.00
N PHE A 224 -13.81 -2.09 -5.87
CA PHE A 224 -12.74 -2.24 -6.87
C PHE A 224 -12.89 -3.46 -7.77
N GLU A 225 -13.88 -4.33 -7.54
CA GLU A 225 -14.18 -5.45 -8.41
C GLU A 225 -14.48 -5.02 -9.85
N THR A 226 -14.12 -5.89 -10.80
CA THR A 226 -14.36 -5.66 -12.24
C THR A 226 -15.77 -6.08 -12.64
N ARG A 227 -16.16 -5.82 -13.91
CA ARG A 227 -17.50 -6.15 -14.43
C ARG A 227 -17.84 -7.65 -14.38
N LEU A 228 -16.82 -8.51 -14.36
CA LEU A 228 -16.96 -9.96 -14.46
C LEU A 228 -16.92 -10.67 -13.10
N GLN A 229 -17.09 -9.95 -11.98
CA GLN A 229 -16.82 -10.48 -10.62
C GLN A 229 -15.41 -11.08 -10.49
N GLN A 230 -14.48 -10.67 -11.36
CA GLN A 230 -13.09 -11.05 -11.26
C GLN A 230 -12.41 -10.13 -10.24
N PRO A 231 -11.41 -10.65 -9.50
CA PRO A 231 -10.61 -9.87 -8.57
C PRO A 231 -10.16 -8.54 -9.19
N ALA A 232 -10.08 -7.50 -8.36
CA ALA A 232 -9.62 -6.20 -8.82
C ALA A 232 -8.25 -6.34 -9.50
N VAL A 233 -8.07 -5.66 -10.63
CA VAL A 233 -6.77 -5.53 -11.31
C VAL A 233 -6.31 -4.11 -11.10
N PHE A 234 -5.10 -3.94 -10.57
CA PHE A 234 -4.62 -2.66 -10.04
C PHE A 234 -4.73 -1.52 -11.06
N GLU A 235 -4.21 -1.74 -12.27
CA GLU A 235 -4.23 -0.76 -13.36
C GLU A 235 -5.66 -0.39 -13.79
N HIS A 236 -6.60 -1.34 -13.78
CA HIS A 236 -7.99 -1.06 -14.12
C HIS A 236 -8.65 -0.15 -13.07
N VAL A 237 -8.29 -0.29 -11.79
CA VAL A 237 -8.79 0.60 -10.74
C VAL A 237 -8.22 2.00 -10.90
N LEU A 238 -6.91 2.11 -11.17
CA LEU A 238 -6.25 3.40 -11.45
C LEU A 238 -6.88 4.10 -12.65
N GLU A 239 -7.13 3.38 -13.75
CA GLU A 239 -7.80 3.91 -14.93
C GLU A 239 -9.22 4.40 -14.63
N ARG A 240 -10.02 3.60 -13.91
CA ARG A 240 -11.38 4.00 -13.49
C ARG A 240 -11.38 5.25 -12.65
N LEU A 241 -10.41 5.40 -11.75
CA LEU A 241 -10.24 6.58 -10.91
C LEU A 241 -9.57 7.76 -11.63
N GLY A 242 -9.14 7.58 -12.90
CA GLY A 242 -8.42 8.59 -13.67
C GLY A 242 -7.04 8.92 -13.11
N ILE A 243 -6.35 7.97 -12.47
CA ILE A 243 -4.96 8.12 -12.01
C ILE A 243 -4.04 7.66 -13.12
N ARG A 244 -3.16 8.54 -13.59
CA ARG A 244 -2.17 8.17 -14.61
C ARG A 244 -1.12 7.25 -14.00
N PHE A 245 -0.76 6.18 -14.71
CA PHE A 245 0.30 5.25 -14.32
C PHE A 245 1.20 4.86 -15.50
N GLU A 246 0.96 5.40 -16.70
CA GLU A 246 1.76 5.14 -17.89
C GLU A 246 2.54 6.38 -18.31
N ASP A 247 3.82 6.18 -18.61
CA ASP A 247 4.68 7.15 -19.27
C ASP A 247 4.78 6.83 -20.76
N THR A 248 4.78 7.87 -21.60
CA THR A 248 4.78 7.68 -23.07
C THR A 248 6.02 6.96 -23.58
N ARG A 249 7.15 7.06 -22.85
CA ARG A 249 8.42 6.44 -23.24
C ARG A 249 8.64 5.08 -22.58
N PHE A 250 8.28 4.98 -21.30
CA PHE A 250 8.63 3.83 -20.46
C PHE A 250 7.46 2.86 -20.25
N GLY A 251 6.27 3.18 -20.77
CA GLY A 251 5.09 2.35 -20.61
C GLY A 251 4.57 2.38 -19.18
N LYS A 252 4.17 1.20 -18.67
CA LYS A 252 3.53 1.07 -17.35
C LYS A 252 4.54 1.27 -16.24
N LEU A 253 4.33 2.29 -15.42
CA LEU A 253 5.14 2.57 -14.24
C LEU A 253 4.71 1.73 -13.04
N SER A 254 3.51 1.15 -13.05
CA SER A 254 2.97 0.34 -11.96
C SER A 254 3.70 -0.99 -11.75
N SER A 255 4.56 -1.43 -12.68
CA SER A 255 5.39 -2.63 -12.52
C SER A 255 6.54 -2.46 -11.52
N CYS A 256 6.97 -1.22 -11.29
CA CYS A 256 7.92 -0.89 -10.23
C CYS A 256 7.18 -0.80 -8.90
N SER A 257 7.57 -1.62 -7.93
CA SER A 257 7.02 -1.66 -6.57
C SER A 257 7.07 -0.30 -5.88
N GLY A 258 8.16 0.46 -6.08
CA GLY A 258 8.28 1.82 -5.58
C GLY A 258 7.17 2.76 -6.10
N ASN A 259 6.78 2.63 -7.36
CA ASN A 259 5.69 3.42 -7.93
C ASN A 259 4.32 2.86 -7.53
N ALA A 260 4.18 1.52 -7.51
CA ALA A 260 2.94 0.86 -7.15
C ALA A 260 2.45 1.32 -5.78
N THR A 261 3.33 1.37 -4.77
CA THR A 261 2.99 1.86 -3.44
C THR A 261 2.50 3.31 -3.42
N VAL A 262 3.09 4.19 -4.22
CA VAL A 262 2.60 5.57 -4.38
C VAL A 262 1.21 5.57 -5.00
N PHE A 263 1.00 4.80 -6.07
CA PHE A 263 -0.29 4.69 -6.73
C PHE A 263 -1.37 4.08 -5.83
N MET A 264 -1.04 3.18 -4.90
CA MET A 264 -2.00 2.65 -3.92
C MET A 264 -2.53 3.75 -2.98
N ILE A 265 -1.66 4.62 -2.48
CA ILE A 265 -2.10 5.76 -1.65
C ILE A 265 -2.93 6.74 -2.48
N GLN A 266 -2.50 7.04 -3.72
CA GLN A 266 -3.27 7.88 -4.63
C GLN A 266 -4.65 7.28 -4.91
N LEU A 267 -4.75 5.95 -5.08
CA LEU A 267 -5.98 5.21 -5.32
C LEU A 267 -6.97 5.40 -4.16
N ILE A 268 -6.56 5.17 -2.91
CA ILE A 268 -7.48 5.31 -1.76
C ILE A 268 -7.90 6.76 -1.54
N LEU A 269 -7.00 7.73 -1.75
CA LEU A 269 -7.33 9.16 -1.67
C LEU A 269 -8.31 9.56 -2.79
N ALA A 270 -8.05 9.07 -4.01
CA ALA A 270 -8.90 9.33 -5.16
C ALA A 270 -10.24 8.62 -5.07
N PHE A 271 -10.32 7.50 -4.35
CA PHE A 271 -11.59 6.85 -4.03
C PHE A 271 -12.38 7.70 -3.03
N PHE A 272 -11.74 8.15 -1.96
CA PHE A 272 -12.43 8.86 -0.89
C PHE A 272 -12.88 10.27 -1.29
N TYR A 273 -12.03 11.03 -1.98
CA TYR A 273 -12.26 12.44 -2.27
C TYR A 273 -12.86 12.72 -3.66
N ARG A 274 -13.78 11.84 -4.11
CA ARG A 274 -14.58 12.07 -5.32
C ARG A 274 -15.77 12.96 -5.02
N ASP A 275 -16.09 13.86 -5.94
CA ASP A 275 -17.37 14.57 -5.90
C ASP A 275 -18.54 13.66 -6.27
N GLU A 276 -19.78 14.11 -6.04
CA GLU A 276 -20.99 13.32 -6.31
C GLU A 276 -21.12 12.88 -7.77
N ARG A 277 -20.69 13.72 -8.72
CA ARG A 277 -20.73 13.36 -10.15
C ARG A 277 -19.71 12.28 -10.46
N GLN A 278 -18.53 12.36 -9.87
CA GLN A 278 -17.47 11.37 -10.01
C GLN A 278 -17.85 10.06 -9.33
N LYS A 279 -18.54 10.08 -8.18
CA LYS A 279 -19.10 8.89 -7.53
C LYS A 279 -20.08 8.18 -8.46
N ALA A 280 -21.06 8.89 -9.00
CA ALA A 280 -22.02 8.33 -9.96
C ALA A 280 -21.33 7.70 -11.18
N LEU A 281 -20.34 8.40 -11.78
CA LEU A 281 -19.58 7.85 -12.90
C LEU A 281 -18.77 6.59 -12.52
N PHE A 282 -18.19 6.56 -11.32
CA PHE A 282 -17.41 5.44 -10.83
C PHE A 282 -18.29 4.21 -10.57
N GLU A 283 -19.48 4.41 -9.99
CA GLU A 283 -20.53 3.41 -9.76
C GLU A 283 -21.09 2.87 -11.09
N ASP A 284 -21.31 3.75 -12.07
CA ASP A 284 -21.65 3.40 -13.46
C ASP A 284 -20.48 2.73 -14.21
N ARG A 285 -19.35 2.53 -13.55
CA ARG A 285 -18.14 1.91 -14.12
C ARG A 285 -17.67 2.63 -15.38
N ARG A 286 -17.77 3.95 -15.39
CA ARG A 286 -17.21 4.84 -16.41
C ARG A 286 -15.90 5.44 -15.92
N PRO A 287 -14.87 5.53 -16.77
CA PRO A 287 -13.59 6.11 -16.35
C PRO A 287 -13.76 7.60 -16.03
N LEU A 288 -13.16 8.03 -14.93
CA LEU A 288 -13.06 9.43 -14.59
C LEU A 288 -12.02 10.14 -15.47
N ARG A 289 -12.14 11.47 -15.56
CA ARG A 289 -11.15 12.28 -16.27
C ARG A 289 -9.77 12.10 -15.64
N TRP A 290 -8.75 11.92 -16.47
CA TRP A 290 -7.37 11.79 -15.98
C TRP A 290 -6.94 13.00 -15.15
N LEU A 291 -6.39 12.73 -13.96
CA LEU A 291 -5.62 13.69 -13.18
C LEU A 291 -4.36 14.10 -13.95
N ARG A 292 -3.72 15.17 -13.48
CA ARG A 292 -2.38 15.54 -13.95
C ARG A 292 -1.37 14.46 -13.57
N TYR A 293 -0.29 14.37 -14.35
CA TYR A 293 0.84 13.52 -14.00
C TYR A 293 1.38 13.87 -12.61
N THR A 294 1.65 12.83 -11.82
CA THR A 294 2.15 12.98 -10.46
C THR A 294 3.67 12.83 -10.38
N TRP A 295 4.34 12.55 -11.50
CA TRP A 295 5.79 12.47 -11.60
C TRP A 295 6.34 13.42 -12.67
N VAL A 296 7.64 13.68 -12.59
CA VAL A 296 8.41 14.41 -13.60
C VAL A 296 9.36 13.43 -14.28
N GLY A 297 9.47 13.49 -15.60
CA GLY A 297 10.30 12.56 -16.39
C GLY A 297 11.76 12.48 -15.96
N HIS A 298 12.30 13.52 -15.32
CA HIS A 298 13.69 13.58 -14.84
C HIS A 298 14.11 12.35 -14.01
N SER A 299 13.27 11.87 -13.08
CA SER A 299 13.61 10.69 -12.27
C SER A 299 13.79 9.45 -13.13
N LEU A 300 12.91 9.28 -14.12
CA LEU A 300 12.94 8.16 -15.07
C LEU A 300 14.11 8.27 -16.06
N ASP A 301 14.43 9.49 -16.48
CA ASP A 301 15.40 9.73 -17.55
C ASP A 301 16.85 9.84 -17.06
N GLN A 302 17.08 10.07 -15.74
CA GLN A 302 18.41 10.41 -15.21
C GLN A 302 18.82 9.71 -13.91
N LEU A 303 17.90 9.31 -13.03
CA LEU A 303 18.25 8.89 -11.67
C LEU A 303 18.32 7.37 -11.48
N ASN A 304 17.41 6.65 -12.14
CA ASN A 304 17.22 5.21 -11.93
C ASN A 304 17.56 4.46 -13.22
N LEU A 305 18.80 4.59 -13.66
CA LEU A 305 19.27 3.94 -14.88
C LEU A 305 19.66 2.49 -14.61
N ALA A 306 19.37 1.62 -15.57
CA ALA A 306 19.85 0.24 -15.56
C ALA A 306 21.39 0.20 -15.70
N PRO A 307 22.07 -0.86 -15.24
CA PRO A 307 23.50 -1.02 -15.42
C PRO A 307 23.92 -0.83 -16.88
N GLY A 308 24.88 0.07 -17.13
CA GLY A 308 25.37 0.40 -18.47
C GLY A 308 24.53 1.41 -19.27
N GLU A 309 23.37 1.85 -18.76
CA GLU A 309 22.62 2.93 -19.40
C GLU A 309 23.17 4.31 -19.04
N LEU A 310 23.22 5.18 -20.05
CA LEU A 310 23.58 6.59 -19.89
C LEU A 310 22.33 7.46 -19.69
N PRO A 311 22.41 8.57 -18.93
CA PRO A 311 21.31 9.52 -18.80
C PRO A 311 20.83 10.01 -20.17
N LYS A 312 19.52 10.04 -20.37
CA LYS A 312 18.92 10.38 -21.68
C LYS A 312 18.16 11.69 -21.56
N ARG A 313 18.38 12.62 -22.48
CA ARG A 313 17.51 13.79 -22.60
C ARG A 313 16.23 13.36 -23.32
N ARG A 314 15.07 13.66 -22.71
CA ARG A 314 13.76 13.36 -23.31
C ARG A 314 13.54 14.23 -24.55
N ARG A 315 13.10 13.64 -25.66
CA ARG A 315 12.74 14.40 -26.89
C ARG A 315 11.41 15.13 -26.68
N ASP A 316 11.18 16.22 -27.39
CA ASP A 316 9.93 17.00 -27.28
C ASP A 316 8.68 16.16 -27.60
N SER A 317 8.81 15.20 -28.53
CA SER A 317 7.76 14.22 -28.88
C SER A 317 7.50 13.14 -27.83
N GLU A 318 8.42 12.97 -26.88
CA GLU A 318 8.36 11.96 -25.80
C GLU A 318 7.96 12.60 -24.46
N MET A 319 7.70 13.91 -24.45
CA MET A 319 7.09 14.58 -23.31
C MET A 319 5.71 13.99 -23.08
N ASN A 320 5.42 13.64 -21.83
CA ASN A 320 4.08 13.26 -21.41
C ASN A 320 3.10 14.34 -21.92
N ARG A 321 2.03 13.93 -22.62
CA ARG A 321 1.17 14.73 -23.53
C ARG A 321 0.53 16.02 -22.97
N HIS A 322 0.94 16.51 -21.80
CA HIS A 322 0.36 17.64 -21.07
C HIS A 322 1.40 18.54 -20.38
N ASP A 323 2.53 18.84 -21.04
CA ASP A 323 3.47 19.91 -20.65
C ASP A 323 3.81 19.94 -19.14
N VAL A 324 4.17 18.78 -18.57
CA VAL A 324 4.71 18.77 -17.21
C VAL A 324 6.04 19.54 -17.25
N PRO A 325 6.24 20.55 -16.39
CA PRO A 325 7.49 21.30 -16.37
C PRO A 325 8.68 20.35 -16.20
N GLN A 326 9.57 20.32 -17.20
CA GLN A 326 10.81 19.54 -17.17
C GLN A 326 11.84 20.09 -16.16
N LYS A 327 11.58 21.27 -15.60
CA LYS A 327 12.44 21.86 -14.57
C LYS A 327 12.19 21.15 -13.25
N LYS A 328 13.29 20.83 -12.57
CA LYS A 328 13.40 20.47 -11.15
C LYS A 328 12.33 21.20 -10.34
N ASN A 329 11.15 20.62 -10.17
CA ASN A 329 10.28 21.02 -9.09
C ASN A 329 10.72 20.15 -7.93
N GLU A 330 11.85 20.52 -7.32
CA GLU A 330 12.42 19.84 -6.14
C GLU A 330 11.38 19.71 -5.02
N LYS A 331 10.30 20.52 -5.07
CA LYS A 331 9.19 20.53 -4.12
C LYS A 331 8.01 19.61 -4.47
N ALA A 332 8.07 18.83 -5.55
CA ALA A 332 7.01 17.86 -5.84
C ALA A 332 7.00 16.70 -4.83
N PHE A 333 8.18 16.31 -4.33
CA PHE A 333 8.38 15.28 -3.29
C PHE A 333 9.63 15.57 -2.42
N GLY A 334 9.98 16.84 -2.21
CA GLY A 334 11.11 17.28 -1.38
C GLY A 334 10.67 17.85 -0.04
#